data_AF-A0A1X4GBL8-F1
#
_entry.id   AF-A0A1X4GBL8-F1
#
_cell.length_a   1.000
_cell.length_b   1.000
_cell.length_c   1.000
_cell.angle_alpha   90.00
_cell.angle_beta   90.00
_cell.angle_gamma   90.00
#
_symmetry.space_group_name_H-M   'P 1'
#
loop_
_entity.id
_entity.type
_entity.pdbx_description
1 polymer ?
#
loop_
_entity_poly.entity_id
_entity_poly.type
_entity_poly.pdbx_seq_one_letter_code
_entity_poly.pdbx_strand_id
1 'polypeptide(L)'
;MVTTVKLVPTLPTQDELPYDDGVPMESPRHKLQLEILTETLTPWLEQREDGFMGGDMFVYFSANEVKTEDFKGPDFFTVLGV
;
A
#
# COMPACT_ATOMS: atom_id res chain seq x y z
N MET A 1 -9.18 -8.92 38.71
CA MET A 1 -9.56 -8.93 37.29
C MET A 1 -8.27 -8.83 36.49
N VAL A 2 -7.92 -9.87 35.73
CA VAL A 2 -6.73 -9.83 34.87
C VAL A 2 -7.16 -9.18 33.58
N THR A 3 -6.73 -7.93 33.37
CA THR A 3 -6.92 -7.24 32.10
C THR A 3 -5.93 -7.83 31.11
N THR A 4 -6.38 -8.72 30.25
CA THR A 4 -5.58 -9.20 29.12
C THR A 4 -5.35 -8.03 28.18
N VAL A 5 -4.15 -7.46 28.22
CA VAL A 5 -3.69 -6.51 27.20
C VAL A 5 -3.55 -7.31 25.91
N LYS A 6 -4.45 -7.08 24.95
CA LYS A 6 -4.32 -7.63 23.60
C LYS A 6 -3.12 -6.91 22.98
N LEU A 7 -1.95 -7.55 22.98
CA LEU A 7 -0.78 -7.06 22.26
C LEU A 7 -1.22 -6.82 20.82
N VAL A 8 -1.25 -5.57 20.39
CA VAL A 8 -1.38 -5.24 18.98
C VAL A 8 -0.16 -5.88 18.32
N PRO A 9 -0.33 -6.77 17.33
CA PRO A 9 0.81 -7.32 16.63
C PRO A 9 1.65 -6.16 16.10
N THR A 10 2.97 -6.22 16.28
CA THR A 10 3.88 -5.26 15.65
C THR A 10 3.67 -5.34 14.15
N LEU A 11 3.25 -4.24 13.54
CA LEU A 11 3.10 -4.15 12.08
C LEU A 11 4.46 -4.39 11.42
N PRO A 12 4.48 -5.07 10.26
CA PRO A 12 5.72 -5.27 9.50
C PRO A 12 6.35 -3.93 9.12
N THR A 13 7.66 -3.85 9.17
CA THR A 13 8.41 -2.73 8.61
C THR A 13 8.47 -2.84 7.08
N GLN A 14 8.91 -1.77 6.41
CA GLN A 14 9.10 -1.78 4.96
C GLN A 14 10.02 -2.93 4.49
N ASP A 15 11.00 -3.33 5.29
CA ASP A 15 11.93 -4.42 4.98
C ASP A 15 11.27 -5.81 5.08
N GLU A 16 10.16 -5.92 5.80
CA GLU A 16 9.40 -7.15 6.01
C GLU A 16 8.23 -7.30 5.02
N LEU A 17 7.89 -6.23 4.31
CA LEU A 17 6.80 -6.23 3.33
C LEU A 17 7.25 -6.84 1.99
N PRO A 18 6.42 -7.69 1.36
CA PRO A 18 6.69 -8.17 0.01
C PRO A 18 6.62 -7.00 -0.98
N TYR A 19 7.67 -6.84 -1.78
CA TYR A 19 7.75 -5.82 -2.84
C TYR A 19 7.30 -6.32 -4.21
N ASP A 20 7.07 -7.63 -4.36
CA ASP A 20 6.68 -8.31 -5.60
C ASP A 20 5.91 -9.59 -5.22
N ASP A 21 4.85 -9.92 -5.96
CA ASP A 21 4.07 -11.15 -5.80
C ASP A 21 4.45 -12.24 -6.82
N GLY A 22 5.38 -11.93 -7.73
CA GLY A 22 5.85 -12.79 -8.81
C GLY A 22 4.88 -12.91 -9.98
N VAL A 23 3.80 -12.13 -10.00
CA VAL A 23 2.78 -12.12 -11.03
C VAL A 23 2.98 -10.90 -11.93
N PRO A 24 3.08 -11.08 -13.27
CA PRO A 24 3.16 -9.93 -14.15
C PRO A 24 1.84 -9.15 -14.14
N MET A 25 1.93 -7.82 -14.23
CA MET A 25 0.76 -6.97 -14.50
C MET A 25 -0.05 -7.48 -15.70
N GLU A 26 -1.37 -7.31 -15.64
CA GLU A 26 -2.33 -7.88 -16.59
C GLU A 26 -2.00 -7.64 -18.07
N SER A 27 -1.38 -6.49 -18.40
CA SER A 27 -0.92 -6.18 -19.75
C SER A 27 0.16 -5.10 -19.77
N PRO A 28 0.94 -4.98 -20.86
CA PRO A 28 1.86 -3.85 -21.05
C PRO A 28 1.17 -2.48 -20.96
N ARG A 29 -0.10 -2.40 -21.37
CA ARG A 29 -0.91 -1.17 -21.26
C ARG A 29 -1.19 -0.82 -19.81
N HIS A 30 -1.51 -1.80 -18.97
CA HIS A 30 -1.77 -1.57 -17.53
C HIS A 30 -0.51 -0.99 -16.86
N LYS A 31 0.66 -1.58 -17.13
CA LYS A 31 1.94 -1.05 -16.64
C LYS A 31 2.19 0.39 -17.05
N LEU A 32 2.01 0.70 -18.35
CA LEU A 32 2.21 2.04 -18.87
C LEU A 32 1.25 3.07 -18.24
N GLN A 33 0.00 2.68 -17.97
CA GLN A 33 -0.98 3.55 -17.33
C GLN A 33 -0.55 3.93 -15.90
N LEU A 34 -0.05 2.95 -15.13
CA LEU A 34 0.45 3.18 -13.78
C LEU A 34 1.73 4.03 -13.78
N GLU A 35 2.65 3.78 -14.72
CA GLU A 35 3.88 4.55 -14.90
C GLU A 35 3.58 6.03 -15.19
N ILE A 36 2.72 6.31 -16.18
CA ILE A 36 2.32 7.69 -16.53
C ILE A 36 1.69 8.41 -15.33
N LEU A 37 0.80 7.73 -14.60
CA LEU A 37 0.11 8.33 -13.45
C LEU A 37 1.10 8.66 -12.33
N THR A 38 2.03 7.74 -12.05
CA THR A 38 3.07 7.91 -11.04
C THR A 38 4.00 9.06 -11.42
N GLU A 39 4.58 9.06 -12.61
CA GLU A 39 5.48 10.12 -13.09
C GLU A 39 4.84 11.50 -13.06
N THR A 40 3.55 11.60 -13.41
CA THR A 40 2.83 12.88 -13.42
C THR A 40 2.56 13.42 -12.02
N LEU A 41 2.35 12.54 -11.04
CA LEU A 41 2.00 12.90 -9.66
C LEU A 41 3.22 13.02 -8.74
N THR A 42 4.38 12.43 -9.09
CA THR A 42 5.62 12.54 -8.31
C THR A 42 5.95 14.00 -7.97
N PRO A 43 5.99 14.96 -8.92
CA PRO A 43 6.36 16.34 -8.59
C PRO A 43 5.35 17.04 -7.68
N TRP A 44 4.08 16.63 -7.70
CA TRP A 44 3.05 17.13 -6.79
C TRP A 44 3.24 16.57 -5.38
N LEU A 45 3.59 15.28 -5.28
CA LEU A 45 3.84 14.62 -4.00
C LEU A 45 5.14 15.11 -3.35
N GLU A 46 6.21 15.35 -4.12
CA GLU A 46 7.50 15.86 -3.63
C GLU A 46 7.40 17.26 -2.99
N GLN A 47 6.37 18.03 -3.32
CA GLN A 47 6.08 19.31 -2.66
C GLN A 47 5.45 19.13 -1.26
N ARG A 48 5.21 17.88 -0.85
CA ARG A 48 4.61 17.51 0.43
C ARG A 48 5.59 16.62 1.20
N GLU A 49 5.70 16.86 2.51
CA GLU A 49 6.50 15.99 3.40
C GLU A 49 5.66 14.85 4.00
N ASP A 50 4.34 14.83 3.77
CA ASP A 50 3.36 14.01 4.48
C ASP A 50 2.58 13.04 3.58
N GLY A 51 3.19 12.56 2.48
CA GLY A 51 2.46 11.81 1.46
C GLY A 51 3.19 10.58 0.95
N PHE A 52 2.41 9.58 0.53
CA PHE A 52 2.88 8.38 -0.15
C PHE A 52 1.95 8.07 -1.33
N MET A 53 2.51 7.53 -2.41
CA MET A 53 1.73 6.95 -3.50
C MET A 53 2.34 5.62 -3.93
N GLY A 54 1.48 4.74 -4.42
CA GLY A 54 1.87 3.43 -4.91
C GLY A 54 0.78 2.86 -5.80
N GLY A 55 1.04 1.70 -6.38
CA GLY A 55 0.09 0.97 -7.19
C GLY A 55 0.52 -0.47 -7.34
N ASP A 56 -0.36 -1.30 -7.87
CA ASP A 56 -0.15 -2.75 -8.03
C ASP A 56 0.27 -3.43 -6.70
N MET A 57 -0.34 -3.00 -5.59
CA MET A 57 -0.06 -3.50 -4.23
C MET A 57 -1.36 -3.66 -3.43
N PHE A 58 -1.31 -4.49 -2.38
CA PHE A 58 -2.42 -4.65 -1.45
C PHE A 58 -2.32 -3.68 -0.27
N VAL A 59 -3.41 -2.96 0.01
CA VAL A 59 -3.57 -2.07 1.15
C VAL A 59 -4.45 -2.75 2.19
N TYR A 60 -3.90 -2.95 3.38
CA TYR A 60 -4.62 -3.50 4.53
C TYR A 60 -5.04 -2.36 5.47
N PHE A 61 -6.33 -2.26 5.78
CA PHE A 61 -6.87 -1.24 6.69
C PHE A 61 -6.90 -1.72 8.15
N SER A 62 -6.46 -2.96 8.41
CA SER A 62 -6.51 -3.61 9.71
C SER A 62 -5.21 -4.34 9.98
N ALA A 63 -4.65 -4.14 11.17
CA ALA A 63 -3.44 -4.82 11.65
C ALA A 63 -3.61 -6.34 11.83
N ASN A 64 -4.85 -6.85 11.77
CA ASN A 64 -5.12 -8.28 11.84
C ASN A 64 -4.96 -8.96 10.46
N GLU A 65 -4.72 -8.20 9.38
CA GLU A 65 -4.51 -8.66 8.00
C GLU A 65 -5.56 -9.69 7.53
N VAL A 66 -6.79 -9.57 8.05
CA VAL A 66 -7.83 -10.56 7.80
C VAL A 66 -8.33 -10.38 6.37
N LYS A 67 -7.99 -11.35 5.51
CA LYS A 67 -8.36 -11.44 4.09
C LYS A 67 -9.87 -11.49 3.81
N THR A 68 -10.72 -11.32 4.82
CA THR A 68 -12.17 -11.46 4.67
C THR A 68 -12.88 -10.13 4.47
N GLU A 69 -12.42 -9.00 5.02
CA GLU A 69 -13.18 -7.73 4.93
C GLU A 69 -12.39 -6.41 4.78
N ASP A 70 -11.13 -6.29 5.22
CA ASP A 70 -10.45 -4.98 5.36
C ASP A 70 -9.20 -4.80 4.49
N PHE A 71 -9.23 -5.24 3.23
CA PHE A 71 -8.14 -4.94 2.29
C PHE A 71 -8.64 -4.57 0.89
N LYS A 72 -7.81 -3.84 0.16
CA LYS A 72 -8.02 -3.50 -1.26
C LYS A 72 -6.73 -3.75 -2.02
N GLY A 73 -6.83 -4.26 -3.24
CA GLY A 73 -5.73 -4.27 -4.22
C GLY A 73 -6.02 -3.24 -5.31
N PRO A 74 -5.79 -1.95 -5.06
CA PRO A 74 -5.98 -0.92 -6.08
C PRO A 74 -4.84 -0.95 -7.10
N ASP A 75 -5.17 -0.64 -8.37
CA ASP A 75 -4.15 -0.41 -9.40
C ASP A 75 -3.27 0.80 -9.06
N PHE A 76 -3.85 1.82 -8.40
CA PHE A 76 -3.15 3.02 -7.89
C PHE A 76 -3.82 3.56 -6.63
N PHE A 77 -3.04 4.09 -5.69
CA PHE A 77 -3.54 4.79 -4.51
C PHE A 77 -2.56 5.88 -4.03
N THR A 78 -3.09 6.80 -3.21
CA THR A 78 -2.29 7.78 -2.47
C THR A 78 -2.73 7.83 -1.02
N VAL A 79 -1.79 8.07 -0.12
CA VAL A 79 -2.02 8.26 1.31
C VAL A 79 -1.46 9.63 1.68
N LEU A 80 -2.23 10.40 2.45
CA LEU A 80 -1.86 11.73 2.90
C LEU A 80 -1.85 11.78 4.43
N GLY A 81 -1.02 12.64 5.01
CA GLY A 81 -0.80 12.72 6.46
C GLY A 81 0.01 11.54 7.01
N VAL A 82 0.92 10.98 6.21
CA VAL A 82 1.82 9.87 6.60
C VAL A 82 2.94 10.37 7.50
#